data_AF-A0A537UMY0-F1
#
_entry.id   AF-A0A537UMY0-F1
#
_cell.length_a   1.000
_cell.length_b   1.000
_cell.length_c   1.000
_cell.angle_alpha   90.00
_cell.angle_beta   90.00
_cell.angle_gamma   90.00
#
_symmetry.space_group_name_H-M   'P 1'
#
loop_
_entity.id
_entity.type
_entity.pdbx_description
1 polymer ?
#
loop_
_entity_poly.entity_id
_entity_poly.type
_entity_poly.pdbx_seq_one_letter_code
_entity_poly.pdbx_strand_id
1 'polypeptide(L)' 'MIPASLLLVLLGCAPQQVAAYRETQAYPQERGVVCAVKLGMRQNYWNAGLAQADGATVIFLGECPAEPNSEGFAR' A
#
# COMPACT_ATOMS: atom_id res chain seq x y z
N MET A 1 -49.61 6.17 -37.48
CA MET A 1 -49.56 5.45 -36.18
C MET A 1 -48.19 4.82 -36.08
N ILE A 2 -47.29 5.48 -35.36
CA ILE A 2 -45.87 5.08 -35.25
C ILE A 2 -45.79 4.15 -34.04
N PRO A 3 -45.33 2.90 -34.16
CA PRO A 3 -45.27 2.00 -33.03
C PRO A 3 -44.26 2.54 -32.01
N ALA A 4 -44.73 2.73 -30.78
CA ALA A 4 -43.98 3.25 -29.63
C ALA A 4 -42.77 2.37 -29.22
N SER A 5 -42.52 1.29 -29.94
CA SER A 5 -41.52 0.26 -29.60
C SER A 5 -40.09 0.62 -30.02
N LEU A 6 -39.86 1.72 -30.75
CA LEU A 6 -38.51 2.10 -31.22
C LEU A 6 -37.72 3.00 -30.25
N LEU A 7 -38.32 3.40 -29.12
CA LEU A 7 -37.71 4.34 -28.17
C LEU A 7 -36.86 3.69 -27.07
N LEU A 8 -36.88 2.36 -26.96
CA LEU A 8 -36.17 1.62 -25.89
C LEU A 8 -34.71 1.29 -26.23
N VAL A 9 -34.19 1.67 -27.40
CA VAL A 9 -32.81 1.33 -27.83
C VAL A 9 -31.79 2.44 -27.51
N LEU A 10 -32.22 3.61 -27.02
CA LEU A 10 -31.32 4.76 -26.78
C LEU A 10 -30.99 5.05 -25.31
N LEU A 11 -31.55 4.33 -24.34
CA LEU A 11 -31.15 4.50 -22.93
C LEU A 11 -30.03 3.51 -22.59
N GLY A 12 -28.81 4.06 -22.59
CA GLY A 12 -27.56 3.33 -22.51
C GLY A 12 -27.41 2.41 -21.30
N CYS A 13 -26.91 1.22 -21.58
CA CYS A 13 -26.05 0.52 -20.64
C CYS A 13 -24.65 1.12 -20.76
N ALA A 14 -24.45 2.32 -20.20
CA ALA A 14 -23.10 2.72 -19.83
C ALA A 14 -22.60 1.63 -18.87
N PRO A 15 -21.43 1.00 -19.10
CA PRO A 15 -20.84 0.17 -18.06
C PRO A 15 -20.65 1.12 -16.88
N GLN A 16 -21.46 0.91 -15.85
CA GLN A 16 -21.27 1.55 -14.57
C GLN A 16 -19.90 1.06 -14.15
N GLN A 17 -18.90 1.89 -14.41
CA GLN A 17 -17.61 1.82 -13.76
C GLN A 17 -17.95 2.12 -12.30
N VAL A 18 -18.53 1.13 -11.63
CA VAL A 18 -18.39 0.97 -10.21
C VAL A 18 -16.88 0.99 -10.08
N ALA A 19 -16.37 2.17 -9.75
CA ALA A 19 -15.11 2.31 -9.09
C ALA A 19 -15.27 1.49 -7.81
N ALA A 20 -15.25 0.16 -7.94
CA ALA A 20 -14.47 -0.67 -7.07
C ALA A 20 -13.08 -0.04 -7.20
N TYR A 21 -12.88 1.00 -6.40
CA TYR A 21 -11.67 1.21 -5.67
C TYR A 21 -11.15 -0.21 -5.43
N ARG A 22 -10.21 -0.64 -6.27
CA ARG A 22 -9.44 -1.82 -5.93
C ARG A 22 -8.67 -1.32 -4.74
N GLU A 23 -9.28 -1.46 -3.57
CA GLU A 23 -8.71 -1.16 -2.27
C GLU A 23 -7.65 -2.22 -2.00
N THR A 24 -6.68 -2.36 -2.90
CA THR A 24 -5.33 -2.38 -2.40
C THR A 24 -5.16 -1.01 -1.77
N GLN A 25 -5.52 -0.92 -0.49
CA GLN A 25 -5.26 0.18 0.42
C GLN A 25 -3.96 0.83 -0.03
N ALA A 26 -4.07 1.92 -0.78
CA ALA A 26 -2.93 2.70 -1.18
C ALA A 26 -2.50 3.33 0.14
N TYR A 27 -1.52 2.71 0.80
CA TYR A 27 -0.87 3.32 1.94
C TYR A 27 -0.59 4.76 1.52
N PRO A 28 -1.03 5.78 2.28
CA PRO A 28 -0.56 7.12 2.02
C PRO A 28 0.96 6.99 1.88
N GLN A 29 1.56 7.61 0.85
CA GLN A 29 3.01 7.68 0.77
C GLN A 29 3.49 8.55 1.95
N GLU A 30 3.45 7.97 3.15
CA GLU A 30 3.97 8.54 4.37
C GLU A 30 5.48 8.60 4.14
N ARG A 31 5.96 9.77 3.71
CA ARG A 31 7.38 9.99 3.50
C ARG A 31 8.06 9.80 4.85
N GLY A 32 9.03 8.88 4.92
CA GLY A 32 9.81 8.65 6.12
C GLY A 32 10.39 7.25 6.08
N VAL A 33 11.71 7.14 6.20
CA VAL A 33 12.36 5.83 6.27
C VAL A 33 11.81 5.08 7.49
N VAL A 34 11.52 3.80 7.31
CA VAL A 34 11.02 2.90 8.37
C VAL A 34 11.87 1.66 8.47
N CYS A 35 11.96 1.11 9.67
CA CYS A 35 12.57 -0.19 9.94
C CYS A 35 11.47 -1.24 9.97
N ALA A 36 11.61 -2.25 9.11
CA ALA A 36 10.66 -3.36 9.02
C ALA A 36 11.39 -4.71 9.05
N VAL A 37 10.66 -5.75 9.42
CA VAL A 37 11.16 -7.13 9.46
C VAL A 37 10.57 -7.92 8.31
N LYS A 38 11.43 -8.60 7.55
CA LYS A 38 11.05 -9.54 6.49
C LYS A 38 11.90 -10.79 6.63
N LEU A 39 11.26 -11.97 6.69
CA LEU A 39 11.94 -13.26 6.88
C LEU A 39 12.90 -13.28 8.09
N GLY A 40 12.53 -12.59 9.17
CA GLY A 40 13.36 -12.46 10.38
C GLY A 40 14.50 -11.43 10.30
N MET A 41 14.72 -10.80 9.14
CA MET A 41 15.78 -9.80 8.94
C MET A 41 15.22 -8.39 9.04
N ARG A 42 15.91 -7.52 9.79
CA ARG A 42 15.60 -6.08 9.89
C ARG A 42 16.16 -5.32 8.68
N GLN A 43 15.33 -4.51 8.02
CA GLN A 43 15.69 -3.76 6.82
C GLN A 43 15.03 -2.37 6.79
N ASN A 44 15.71 -1.41 6.18
CA ASN A 44 15.18 -0.07 5.95
C ASN A 44 14.33 -0.03 4.68
N TYR A 45 13.16 0.59 4.77
CA TYR A 45 12.30 0.89 3.61
C TYR A 45 12.06 2.40 3.54
N TRP A 46 11.92 2.93 2.32
CA TRP A 46 11.74 4.37 2.09
C TRP A 46 10.45 4.95 2.70
N ASN A 47 9.46 4.08 2.94
CA ASN A 47 8.21 4.36 3.63
C ASN A 47 7.51 3.05 4.06
N ALA A 48 6.54 3.18 4.94
CA ALA A 48 5.72 2.07 5.43
C ALA A 48 4.94 1.36 4.32
N GLY A 49 4.44 2.10 3.32
CA GLY A 49 3.70 1.52 2.21
C GLY A 49 4.53 0.52 1.40
N LEU A 50 5.77 0.88 1.07
CA LEU A 50 6.71 -0.01 0.39
C LEU A 50 7.12 -1.21 1.24
N ALA A 51 7.29 -1.03 2.56
CA ALA A 51 7.56 -2.14 3.47
C ALA A 51 6.43 -3.18 3.42
N GLN A 52 5.18 -2.72 3.53
CA GLN A 52 4.01 -3.59 3.56
C GLN A 52 3.73 -4.25 2.20
N ALA A 53 3.92 -3.51 1.10
CA ALA A 53 3.83 -4.08 -0.25
C ALA A 53 4.88 -5.18 -0.49
N ASP A 54 6.04 -5.09 0.16
CA ASP A 54 7.11 -6.11 0.11
C ASP A 54 6.91 -7.26 1.11
N GLY A 55 5.81 -7.25 1.87
CA GLY A 55 5.48 -8.24 2.89
C GLY A 55 6.27 -8.09 4.20
N ALA A 56 6.91 -6.95 4.40
CA ALA A 56 7.63 -6.64 5.63
C ALA A 56 6.69 -6.02 6.69
N THR A 57 6.93 -6.33 7.96
CA THR A 57 6.20 -5.75 9.10
C THR A 57 7.01 -4.59 9.68
N VAL A 58 6.46 -3.37 9.66
CA VAL A 58 7.11 -2.20 10.28
C VAL A 58 7.18 -2.39 11.80
N ILE A 59 8.38 -2.27 12.37
CA ILE A 59 8.63 -2.41 13.82
C ILE A 59 9.08 -1.10 14.46
N PHE A 60 9.54 -0.13 13.67
CA PHE A 60 10.00 1.17 14.15
C PHE A 60 9.85 2.22 13.05
N LEU A 61 9.41 3.42 13.46
CA LEU A 61 9.33 4.59 12.59
C LEU A 61 10.71 5.28 12.61
N GLY A 62 11.41 5.30 11.47
CA GLY A 62 12.82 5.66 11.37
C GLY A 62 13.70 4.50 10.90
N GLU A 63 14.99 4.76 10.73
CA GLU A 63 15.95 3.73 10.33
C GLU A 63 16.11 2.63 11.39
N CYS A 64 16.48 1.43 10.95
CA CYS A 64 16.82 0.34 11.84
C CYS A 64 18.01 0.73 12.71
N PRO A 65 17.90 0.57 14.05
CA PRO A 65 19.02 0.86 14.92
C PRO A 65 20.19 -0.05 14.57
N ALA A 66 21.38 0.53 14.45
CA ALA A 66 22.61 -0.23 14.34
C ALA A 66 22.71 -1.21 15.53
N GLU A 67 23.21 -2.41 15.28
CA GLU A 67 23.56 -3.31 16.37
C GLU A 67 24.62 -2.61 17.25
N PRO A 68 24.52 -2.73 18.59
CA PRO A 68 25.54 -2.16 19.46
C PRO A 68 26.89 -2.75 19.05
N ASN A 69 27.85 -1.88 18.72
CA ASN A 69 29.21 -2.33 18.46
C ASN A 69 29.79 -2.95 19.74
N SER A 70 30.54 -4.04 19.61
CA SER A 70 31.14 -4.76 20.75
C SER A 70 32.09 -3.88 21.59
N GLU A 71 32.52 -2.75 21.05
CA GLU A 71 33.35 -1.75 21.72
C GLU A 71 32.62 -1.01 22.85
N GLY A 72 31.27 -1.02 22.87
CA GLY A 72 30.46 -0.39 23.91
C GLY A 72 30.22 -1.27 25.16
N PHE A 73 30.65 -2.53 25.14
CA PHE A 73 30.38 -3.51 26.22
C PHE A 73 31.55 -3.70 27.21
N ALA A 74 32.58 -2.86 27.13
CA ALA A 74 33.66 -2.84 28.11
C ALA A 74 33.33 -1.83 29.23
N ARG A 75 32.71 -2.31 30.32
CA ARG A 75 32.69 -1.64 31.62
C ARG A 75 33.06 -2.63 32.70
#